data_AF-A0A962YZP2-F1
#
_entry.id   AF-A0A962YZP2-F1
#
_cell.length_a   1.000
_cell.length_b   1.000
_cell.length_c   1.000
_cell.angle_alpha   90.00
_cell.angle_beta   90.00
_cell.angle_gamma   90.00
#
_symmetry.space_group_name_H-M   'P 1'
#
loop_
_entity.id
_entity.type
_entity.pdbx_description
1 polymer ?
#
loop_
_entity_poly.entity_id
_entity_poly.type
_entity_poly.pdbx_seq_one_letter_code
_entity_poly.pdbx_strand_id
1 'polypeptide(L)'
;MSTVSEVKEISLAKKAKERGRRLKLLRSMTGLSRKLLEQQYHISASTIQSWEDAKAGGLTEKGAKRVIQVFHKEGIQCTLNWLLHGLGQRPQPSSRVFEEGEMSASGEAGVAPVGEPNEDRAIVNELLAFRQNNPKNPVEYIVADNGMGPFYAVGDYIAGKRRFAPHVESALGLDCIVETKENEILFRRVRPGSK
;
A
#
# COMPACT_ATOMS: atom_id res chain seq x y z
N MET A 1 27.32 0.99 -25.29
CA MET A 1 25.86 0.83 -25.38
C MET A 1 25.35 -0.06 -24.23
N SER A 2 25.48 0.41 -22.98
CA SER A 2 25.14 -0.39 -21.77
C SER A 2 24.54 0.49 -20.67
N THR A 3 23.36 1.09 -20.90
CA THR A 3 22.80 2.05 -19.92
C THR A 3 21.30 1.95 -19.67
N VAL A 4 20.50 1.37 -20.57
CA VAL A 4 19.03 1.35 -20.40
C VAL A 4 18.53 0.04 -19.80
N SER A 5 19.04 -1.11 -20.25
CA SER A 5 18.62 -2.43 -19.76
C SER A 5 19.01 -2.66 -18.30
N GLU A 6 20.21 -2.22 -17.93
CA GLU A 6 20.76 -2.40 -16.57
C GLU A 6 20.02 -1.56 -15.52
N VAL A 7 19.64 -0.32 -15.86
CA VAL A 7 18.84 0.56 -14.98
C VAL A 7 17.42 0.01 -14.78
N LYS A 8 16.84 -0.60 -15.81
CA LYS A 8 15.50 -1.21 -15.74
C LYS A 8 15.49 -2.44 -14.83
N GLU A 9 16.51 -3.29 -14.93
CA GLU A 9 16.71 -4.46 -14.05
C GLU A 9 16.86 -4.06 -12.58
N ILE A 10 17.68 -3.04 -12.28
CA ILE A 10 17.86 -2.52 -10.92
C ILE A 10 16.53 -1.99 -10.35
N SER A 11 15.74 -1.28 -11.15
CA SER A 11 14.42 -0.76 -10.75
C SER A 11 13.42 -1.88 -10.45
N LEU A 12 13.38 -2.93 -11.28
CA LEU A 12 12.50 -4.09 -11.09
C LEU A 12 12.87 -4.89 -9.85
N ALA A 13 14.16 -5.14 -9.63
CA ALA A 13 14.66 -5.82 -8.44
C ALA A 13 14.34 -5.03 -7.15
N LYS A 14 14.45 -3.70 -7.19
CA LYS A 14 14.06 -2.83 -6.06
C LYS A 14 12.56 -2.94 -5.75
N LYS A 15 11.70 -2.93 -6.78
CA LYS A 15 10.25 -3.13 -6.62
C LYS A 15 9.91 -4.49 -6.03
N ALA A 16 10.60 -5.55 -6.48
CA ALA A 16 10.38 -6.90 -5.97
C ALA A 16 10.78 -7.03 -4.49
N LYS A 17 11.91 -6.44 -4.08
CA LYS A 17 12.33 -6.39 -2.67
C LYS A 17 11.31 -5.66 -1.79
N GLU A 18 10.72 -4.58 -2.29
CA GLU A 18 9.73 -3.83 -1.52
C GLU A 18 8.41 -4.61 -1.34
N ARG A 19 7.99 -5.41 -2.34
CA ARG A 19 6.89 -6.37 -2.18
C ARG A 19 7.18 -7.39 -1.09
N GLY A 20 8.40 -7.95 -1.11
CA GLY A 20 8.83 -8.93 -0.11
C GLY A 20 8.84 -8.36 1.32
N ARG A 21 9.29 -7.11 1.49
CA ARG A 21 9.24 -6.40 2.78
C ARG A 21 7.82 -6.22 3.31
N ARG A 22 6.88 -5.82 2.45
CA ARG A 22 5.47 -5.66 2.84
C ARG A 22 4.82 -6.99 3.21
N LEU A 23 5.12 -8.06 2.47
CA LEU A 23 4.67 -9.40 2.83
C LEU A 23 5.22 -9.85 4.20
N LYS A 24 6.51 -9.60 4.46
CA LYS A 24 7.14 -9.91 5.74
C LYS A 24 6.49 -9.13 6.89
N LEU A 25 6.15 -7.86 6.67
CA LEU A 25 5.43 -7.04 7.65
C LEU A 25 4.08 -7.66 8.00
N LEU A 26 3.26 -8.05 7.02
CA LEU A 26 1.96 -8.69 7.26
C LEU A 26 2.10 -9.96 8.09
N ARG A 27 3.06 -10.83 7.75
CA ARG A 27 3.31 -12.06 8.50
C ARG A 27 3.79 -11.78 9.93
N SER A 28 4.63 -10.75 10.12
CA SER A 28 5.05 -10.34 11.47
C SER A 28 3.88 -9.81 12.30
N MET A 29 2.90 -9.14 11.68
CA MET A 29 1.71 -8.65 12.35
C MET A 29 0.76 -9.77 12.81
N THR A 30 0.69 -10.91 12.09
CA THR A 30 -0.10 -12.08 12.54
C THR A 30 0.62 -12.96 13.56
N GLY A 31 1.93 -12.77 13.75
CA GLY A 31 2.75 -13.68 14.57
C GLY A 31 3.00 -15.05 13.92
N LEU A 32 2.51 -15.31 12.71
CA LEU A 32 2.68 -16.61 12.06
C LEU A 32 4.12 -16.84 11.59
N SER A 33 4.65 -18.02 11.88
CA SER A 33 5.89 -18.49 11.27
C SER A 33 5.64 -18.97 9.83
N ARG A 34 6.69 -19.04 9.01
CA ARG A 34 6.57 -19.61 7.65
C ARG A 34 6.10 -21.07 7.66
N LYS A 35 6.53 -21.85 8.67
CA LYS A 35 6.09 -23.24 8.87
C LYS A 35 4.62 -23.32 9.26
N LEU A 36 4.14 -22.37 10.07
CA LEU A 36 2.74 -22.35 10.51
C LEU A 36 1.80 -21.98 9.35
N LEU A 37 2.22 -21.05 8.47
CA LEU A 37 1.52 -20.77 7.21
C LEU A 37 1.44 -21.99 6.28
N GLU A 38 2.48 -22.82 6.26
CA GLU A 38 2.49 -24.07 5.49
C GLU A 38 1.52 -25.11 6.07
N GLN A 39 1.52 -25.27 7.39
CA GLN A 39 0.65 -26.23 8.08
C GLN A 39 -0.83 -25.83 8.00
N GLN A 40 -1.16 -24.55 8.20
CA GLN A 40 -2.55 -24.09 8.30
C GLN A 40 -3.16 -23.69 6.95
N TYR A 41 -2.34 -23.15 6.03
CA TYR A 41 -2.83 -22.54 4.78
C TYR A 41 -2.21 -23.14 3.51
N HIS A 42 -1.40 -24.20 3.66
CA HIS A 42 -0.77 -24.94 2.57
C HIS A 42 0.05 -24.06 1.62
N ILE A 43 0.66 -23.00 2.14
CA ILE A 43 1.63 -22.18 1.41
C ILE A 43 3.02 -22.56 1.90
N SER A 44 3.83 -23.21 1.06
CA SER A 44 5.10 -23.76 1.50
C SER A 44 6.02 -22.68 2.09
N ALA A 45 6.73 -23.01 3.17
CA ALA A 45 7.63 -22.08 3.83
C ALA A 45 8.72 -21.55 2.87
N SER A 46 9.14 -22.38 1.92
CA SER A 46 10.08 -22.03 0.86
C SER A 46 9.50 -21.00 -0.12
N THR A 47 8.20 -21.09 -0.43
CA THR A 47 7.50 -20.14 -1.30
C THR A 47 7.34 -18.78 -0.62
N ILE A 48 6.92 -18.75 0.65
CA ILE A 48 6.86 -17.52 1.44
C ILE A 48 8.24 -16.87 1.52
N GLN A 49 9.27 -17.65 1.83
CA GLN A 49 10.64 -17.15 1.88
C GLN A 49 11.10 -16.59 0.53
N SER A 50 10.83 -17.29 -0.58
CA SER A 50 11.16 -16.82 -1.93
C SER A 50 10.50 -15.48 -2.24
N TRP A 51 9.23 -15.31 -1.87
CA TRP A 51 8.50 -14.05 -2.03
C TRP A 51 9.04 -12.92 -1.15
N GLU A 52 9.34 -13.20 0.12
CA GLU A 52 9.91 -12.23 1.07
C GLU A 52 11.33 -11.77 0.66
N ASP A 53 12.15 -12.70 0.15
CA ASP A 53 13.53 -12.45 -0.29
C ASP A 53 13.60 -11.89 -1.73
N ALA A 54 12.46 -11.75 -2.40
CA ALA A 54 12.35 -11.34 -3.80
C ALA A 54 13.11 -12.24 -4.79
N LYS A 55 13.21 -13.54 -4.50
CA LYS A 55 13.81 -14.54 -5.39
C LYS A 55 12.89 -14.83 -6.57
N ALA A 56 13.48 -15.11 -7.74
CA ALA A 56 12.76 -15.45 -8.98
C ALA A 56 11.61 -14.46 -9.35
N GLY A 57 11.83 -13.15 -9.16
CA GLY A 57 10.83 -12.12 -9.43
C GLY A 57 9.91 -11.76 -8.25
N GLY A 58 10.03 -12.50 -7.14
CA GLY A 58 9.35 -12.23 -5.87
C GLY A 58 7.85 -12.53 -5.90
N LEU A 59 7.10 -11.85 -5.03
CA LEU A 59 5.66 -12.03 -4.92
C LEU A 59 4.94 -11.67 -6.23
N THR A 60 4.18 -12.63 -6.77
CA THR A 60 3.31 -12.46 -7.94
C THR A 60 1.92 -11.98 -7.54
N GLU A 61 1.15 -11.44 -8.48
CA GLU A 61 -0.23 -11.01 -8.20
C GLU A 61 -1.12 -12.17 -7.72
N LYS A 62 -0.98 -13.35 -8.35
CA LYS A 62 -1.69 -14.57 -7.92
C LYS A 62 -1.30 -14.99 -6.49
N GLY A 63 -0.01 -14.92 -6.17
CA GLY A 63 0.48 -15.17 -4.81
C GLY A 63 -0.05 -14.14 -3.82
N ALA A 64 -0.08 -12.87 -4.20
CA ALA A 64 -0.57 -11.77 -3.38
C ALA A 64 -2.07 -11.92 -3.04
N LYS A 65 -2.91 -12.26 -4.01
CA LYS A 65 -4.34 -12.56 -3.75
C LYS A 65 -4.51 -13.71 -2.76
N ARG A 66 -3.71 -14.77 -2.88
CA ARG A 66 -3.76 -15.93 -1.98
C ARG A 66 -3.37 -15.55 -0.54
N VAL A 67 -2.29 -14.81 -0.34
CA VAL A 67 -1.85 -14.44 1.02
C VAL A 67 -2.75 -13.40 1.67
N ILE A 68 -3.37 -12.51 0.91
CA ILE A 68 -4.34 -11.54 1.44
C ILE A 68 -5.53 -12.24 2.09
N GLN A 69 -6.08 -13.27 1.43
CA GLN A 69 -7.16 -14.08 2.00
C GLN A 69 -6.75 -14.73 3.33
N VAL A 70 -5.50 -15.17 3.45
CA VAL A 70 -4.95 -15.72 4.70
C VAL A 70 -4.86 -14.64 5.77
N PHE A 71 -4.27 -13.49 5.45
CA PHE A 71 -4.13 -12.41 6.42
C PHE A 71 -5.46 -11.81 6.87
N HIS A 72 -6.46 -11.76 5.99
CA HIS A 72 -7.82 -11.38 6.36
C HIS A 72 -8.44 -12.34 7.38
N LYS A 73 -8.22 -13.67 7.23
CA LYS A 73 -8.66 -14.67 8.22
C LYS A 73 -7.95 -14.52 9.56
N GLU A 74 -6.69 -14.11 9.54
CA GLU A 74 -5.90 -13.79 10.73
C GLU A 74 -6.19 -12.40 11.31
N GLY A 75 -7.29 -11.76 10.87
CA GLY A 75 -7.72 -10.47 11.39
C GLY A 75 -6.86 -9.29 10.95
N ILE A 76 -6.20 -9.37 9.79
CA ILE A 76 -5.46 -8.25 9.19
C ILE A 76 -6.14 -7.80 7.91
N GLN A 77 -6.63 -6.56 7.92
CA GLN A 77 -7.12 -5.89 6.73
C GLN A 77 -5.94 -5.42 5.89
N CYS A 78 -5.82 -5.88 4.65
CA CYS A 78 -4.81 -5.41 3.71
C CYS A 78 -5.29 -5.50 2.25
N THR A 79 -4.88 -4.54 1.43
CA THR A 79 -5.28 -4.49 0.01
C THR A 79 -4.20 -5.05 -0.91
N LEU A 80 -4.61 -5.56 -2.07
CA LEU A 80 -3.71 -6.05 -3.11
C LEU A 80 -2.74 -4.95 -3.59
N ASN A 81 -3.26 -3.75 -3.74
CA ASN A 81 -2.48 -2.58 -4.16
C ASN A 81 -1.46 -2.18 -3.09
N TRP A 82 -1.81 -2.25 -1.81
CA TRP A 82 -0.84 -2.00 -0.75
C TRP A 82 0.27 -3.05 -0.77
N LEU A 83 -0.08 -4.34 -0.87
CA LEU A 83 0.91 -5.41 -0.85
C LEU A 83 1.86 -5.37 -2.08
N LEU A 84 1.32 -5.19 -3.28
CA LEU A 84 2.10 -5.21 -4.52
C LEU A 84 2.80 -3.88 -4.83
N HIS A 85 2.20 -2.75 -4.45
CA HIS A 85 2.63 -1.43 -4.89
C HIS A 85 2.84 -0.43 -3.76
N GLY A 86 2.37 -0.72 -2.55
CA GLY A 86 2.44 0.19 -1.40
C GLY A 86 1.38 1.30 -1.46
N LEU A 87 0.25 1.05 -2.14
CA LEU A 87 -0.82 2.03 -2.35
C LEU A 87 -2.04 1.73 -1.50
N GLY A 88 -2.71 2.78 -1.01
CA GLY A 88 -3.87 2.64 -0.16
C GLY A 88 -3.52 2.41 1.30
N GLN A 89 -4.52 1.99 2.08
CA GLN A 89 -4.41 1.82 3.52
C GLN A 89 -3.31 0.81 3.89
N ARG A 90 -2.45 1.21 4.84
CA ARG A 90 -1.50 0.29 5.50
C ARG A 90 -2.30 -0.81 6.22
N PRO A 91 -1.78 -2.05 6.34
CA PRO A 91 -2.47 -3.08 7.06
C PRO A 91 -2.84 -2.64 8.47
N GLN A 92 -4.08 -2.92 8.84
CA GLN A 92 -4.60 -2.66 10.17
C GLN A 92 -5.18 -3.96 10.75
N PRO A 93 -5.04 -4.20 12.06
CA PRO A 93 -5.82 -5.23 12.73
C PRO A 93 -7.31 -4.93 12.53
N SER A 94 -8.10 -5.91 12.10
CA SER A 94 -9.54 -5.77 12.02
C SER A 94 -10.09 -5.68 13.44
N SER A 95 -10.54 -4.50 13.85
CA SER A 95 -11.39 -4.35 15.02
C SER A 95 -12.80 -4.80 14.63
N ARG A 96 -13.03 -6.11 14.56
CA ARG A 96 -14.36 -6.71 14.68
C ARG A 96 -14.28 -8.21 14.93
N VAL A 97 -14.96 -8.55 16.01
CA VAL A 97 -15.32 -9.85 16.56
C VAL A 97 -15.82 -10.78 15.45
N PHE A 98 -15.34 -12.02 15.48
CA PHE A 98 -15.83 -13.12 14.66
C PHE A 98 -17.34 -13.27 14.84
N GLU A 99 -18.12 -13.19 13.77
CA GLU A 99 -19.37 -13.94 13.71
C GLU A 99 -19.07 -15.23 12.95
N GLU A 100 -18.88 -16.29 13.72
CA GLU A 100 -18.93 -17.68 13.24
C GLU A 100 -20.39 -18.04 12.96
N GLY A 101 -20.72 -18.22 11.69
CA GLY A 101 -21.99 -18.71 11.17
C GLY A 101 -22.08 -18.26 9.70
N GLU A 102 -22.08 -19.09 8.68
CA GLU A 102 -22.74 -20.39 8.57
C GLU A 102 -21.94 -21.31 7.64
N MET A 103 -21.77 -22.55 8.10
CA MET A 103 -21.45 -23.67 7.23
C MET A 103 -22.75 -24.10 6.55
N SER A 104 -22.87 -23.92 5.24
CA SER A 104 -23.81 -24.70 4.44
C SER A 104 -23.18 -25.04 3.11
N ALA A 105 -22.91 -26.34 2.99
CA ALA A 105 -22.44 -26.98 1.78
C ALA A 105 -23.59 -27.07 0.77
N SER A 106 -23.42 -26.43 -0.37
CA SER A 106 -23.92 -26.93 -1.67
C SER A 106 -23.23 -26.15 -2.77
N GLY A 107 -22.62 -26.88 -3.71
CA GLY A 107 -21.80 -26.33 -4.78
C GLY A 107 -22.57 -25.54 -5.82
N GLU A 108 -21.78 -25.04 -6.77
CA GLU A 108 -22.16 -24.39 -8.03
C GLU A 108 -22.32 -22.86 -7.98
N ALA A 109 -21.15 -22.21 -8.03
CA ALA A 109 -20.81 -21.03 -8.84
C ALA A 109 -21.89 -19.94 -9.01
N GLY A 110 -22.46 -19.49 -7.89
CA GLY A 110 -23.23 -18.25 -7.80
C GLY A 110 -22.30 -17.07 -7.55
N VAL A 111 -22.21 -16.18 -8.53
CA VAL A 111 -21.61 -14.85 -8.39
C VAL A 111 -22.41 -14.09 -7.32
N ALA A 112 -21.79 -13.71 -6.22
CA ALA A 112 -22.38 -12.83 -5.21
C ALA A 112 -21.33 -11.82 -4.70
N PRO A 113 -21.78 -10.60 -4.35
CA PRO A 113 -21.22 -9.40 -4.93
C PRO A 113 -20.12 -8.75 -4.10
N VAL A 114 -19.20 -8.13 -4.83
CA VAL A 114 -18.25 -7.13 -4.36
C VAL A 114 -19.04 -5.98 -3.75
N GLY A 115 -18.85 -5.73 -2.46
CA GLY A 115 -19.49 -4.65 -1.73
C GLY A 115 -18.54 -4.03 -0.71
N GLU A 116 -17.52 -3.31 -1.20
CA GLU A 116 -17.26 -1.92 -0.82
C GLU A 116 -16.85 -1.14 -2.09
N PRO A 117 -17.29 0.11 -2.23
CA PRO A 117 -17.87 0.60 -3.48
C PRO A 117 -16.85 1.21 -4.46
N ASN A 118 -17.34 1.41 -5.68
CA ASN A 118 -16.77 2.06 -6.86
C ASN A 118 -15.83 3.27 -6.64
N GLU A 119 -15.91 3.95 -5.49
CA GLU A 119 -15.13 5.14 -5.14
C GLU A 119 -13.64 4.84 -4.93
N ASP A 120 -13.29 3.77 -4.21
CA ASP A 120 -11.89 3.37 -4.03
C ASP A 120 -11.22 3.06 -5.37
N ARG A 121 -11.97 2.44 -6.27
CA ARG A 121 -11.49 2.14 -7.62
C ARG A 121 -11.32 3.41 -8.46
N ALA A 122 -12.24 4.37 -8.34
CA ALA A 122 -12.15 5.65 -9.02
C ALA A 122 -10.95 6.48 -8.53
N ILE A 123 -10.76 6.59 -7.21
CA ILE A 123 -9.64 7.26 -6.57
C ILE A 123 -8.31 6.63 -7.01
N VAL A 124 -8.24 5.29 -7.00
CA VAL A 124 -7.05 4.56 -7.48
C VAL A 124 -6.76 4.86 -8.94
N ASN A 125 -7.77 4.84 -9.81
CA ASN A 125 -7.59 5.17 -11.23
C ASN A 125 -7.10 6.60 -11.42
N GLU A 126 -7.60 7.55 -10.61
CA GLU A 126 -7.18 8.94 -10.65
C GLU A 126 -5.73 9.13 -10.18
N LEU A 127 -5.31 8.46 -9.10
CA LEU A 127 -3.92 8.45 -8.66
C LEU A 127 -2.98 7.84 -9.72
N LEU A 128 -3.41 6.77 -10.39
CA LEU A 128 -2.65 6.18 -11.49
C LEU A 128 -2.51 7.15 -12.66
N ALA A 129 -3.59 7.83 -13.05
CA ALA A 129 -3.57 8.86 -14.09
C ALA A 129 -2.67 10.03 -13.69
N PHE A 130 -2.75 10.49 -12.43
CA PHE A 130 -1.89 11.54 -11.90
C PHE A 130 -0.40 11.18 -12.00
N ARG A 131 -0.01 9.96 -11.64
CA ARG A 131 1.38 9.48 -11.79
C ARG A 131 1.85 9.47 -13.23
N GLN A 132 1.02 8.96 -14.14
CA GLN A 132 1.34 8.88 -15.56
C GLN A 132 1.57 10.28 -16.14
N ASN A 133 0.72 11.23 -15.77
CA ASN A 133 0.81 12.62 -16.22
C ASN A 133 1.94 13.41 -15.55
N ASN A 134 2.48 12.92 -14.43
CA ASN A 134 3.48 13.62 -13.63
C ASN A 134 4.69 12.72 -13.30
N PRO A 135 5.47 12.26 -14.31
CA PRO A 135 6.46 11.19 -14.14
C PRO A 135 7.71 11.59 -13.35
N LYS A 136 7.96 12.90 -13.18
CA LYS A 136 9.23 13.36 -12.58
C LYS A 136 9.28 13.15 -11.08
N ASN A 137 8.26 13.55 -10.32
CA ASN A 137 8.23 13.42 -8.86
C ASN A 137 6.80 13.47 -8.29
N PRO A 138 5.93 12.50 -8.58
CA PRO A 138 4.62 12.42 -7.94
C PRO A 138 4.80 11.99 -6.49
N VAL A 139 4.11 12.67 -5.57
CA VAL A 139 4.02 12.32 -4.15
C VAL A 139 2.56 12.10 -3.84
N GLU A 140 2.27 11.05 -3.09
CA GLU A 140 0.93 10.72 -2.63
C GLU A 140 0.96 10.58 -1.12
N TYR A 141 -0.14 10.95 -0.49
CA TYR A 141 -0.28 10.90 0.95
C TYR A 141 -1.74 10.63 1.30
N ILE A 142 -1.95 9.89 2.39
CA ILE A 142 -3.26 9.69 2.99
C ILE A 142 -3.28 10.52 4.25
N VAL A 143 -4.27 11.39 4.38
CA VAL A 143 -4.41 12.28 5.54
C VAL A 143 -4.50 11.43 6.82
N ALA A 144 -3.50 11.59 7.70
CA ALA A 144 -3.33 10.76 8.89
C ALA A 144 -3.82 11.43 10.19
N ASP A 145 -4.11 12.73 10.15
CA ASP A 145 -4.56 13.51 11.31
C ASP A 145 -5.62 14.55 10.92
N ASN A 146 -6.23 15.17 11.94
CA ASN A 146 -7.27 16.19 11.77
C ASN A 146 -6.71 17.62 11.58
N GLY A 147 -5.41 17.78 11.35
CA GLY A 147 -4.74 19.09 11.32
C GLY A 147 -5.13 19.98 10.13
N MET A 148 -5.83 19.41 9.14
CA MET A 148 -6.31 20.09 7.94
C MET A 148 -7.84 20.14 7.83
N GLY A 149 -8.54 19.79 8.92
CA GLY A 149 -9.99 19.98 9.01
C GLY A 149 -10.38 21.47 8.97
N PRO A 150 -11.61 21.81 8.51
CA PRO A 150 -12.67 20.89 8.07
C PRO A 150 -12.57 20.50 6.58
N PHE A 151 -11.59 21.01 5.83
CA PHE A 151 -11.52 20.85 4.38
C PHE A 151 -10.97 19.48 3.94
N TYR A 152 -10.16 18.86 4.79
CA TYR A 152 -9.59 17.53 4.55
C TYR A 152 -9.82 16.66 5.77
N ALA A 153 -10.35 15.47 5.54
CA ALA A 153 -10.65 14.47 6.55
C ALA A 153 -9.55 13.39 6.61
N VAL A 154 -9.40 12.76 7.77
CA VAL A 154 -8.57 11.57 7.90
C VAL A 154 -9.06 10.49 6.94
N GLY A 155 -8.14 9.92 6.17
CA GLY A 155 -8.45 8.95 5.12
C GLY A 155 -8.49 9.53 3.70
N ASP A 156 -8.55 10.86 3.54
CA ASP A 156 -8.52 11.49 2.21
C ASP A 156 -7.20 11.19 1.49
N TYR A 157 -7.32 10.91 0.19
CA TYR A 157 -6.18 10.72 -0.71
C TYR A 157 -5.78 12.06 -1.32
N ILE A 158 -4.53 12.44 -1.15
CA ILE A 158 -3.96 13.64 -1.77
C ILE A 158 -2.72 13.28 -2.59
N ALA A 159 -2.54 14.01 -3.69
CA ALA A 159 -1.38 13.86 -4.55
C ALA A 159 -0.82 15.24 -4.93
N GLY A 160 0.51 15.31 -5.06
CA GLY A 160 1.23 16.53 -5.35
C GLY A 160 2.50 16.28 -6.15
N LYS A 161 3.06 17.36 -6.70
CA LYS A 161 4.38 17.35 -7.34
C LYS A 161 5.41 17.79 -6.32
N ARG A 162 6.43 16.97 -6.07
CA ARG A 162 7.53 17.37 -5.17
C ARG A 162 8.21 18.62 -5.74
N ARG A 163 8.36 19.65 -4.91
CA ARG A 163 9.17 20.84 -5.19
C ARG A 163 10.46 20.76 -4.39
N PHE A 164 11.56 21.21 -4.99
CA PHE A 164 12.87 21.26 -4.34
C PHE A 164 13.37 22.70 -4.24
N ALA A 165 14.09 22.97 -3.15
CA ALA A 165 14.89 24.16 -2.85
C ALA A 165 14.34 25.50 -3.40
N PRO A 166 14.76 26.08 -4.54
CA PRO A 166 14.38 27.47 -4.87
C PRO A 166 12.88 27.66 -5.12
N HIS A 167 12.09 26.59 -5.25
CA HIS A 167 10.66 26.66 -5.49
C HIS A 167 9.80 26.47 -4.24
N VAL A 168 10.39 26.33 -3.05
CA VAL A 168 9.61 26.18 -1.80
C VAL A 168 8.80 27.45 -1.51
N GLU A 169 9.32 28.63 -1.84
CA GLU A 169 8.59 29.90 -1.68
C GLU A 169 7.29 29.93 -2.51
N SER A 170 7.27 29.28 -3.68
CA SER A 170 6.05 29.16 -4.49
C SER A 170 4.96 28.27 -3.85
N ALA A 171 5.28 27.60 -2.74
CA ALA A 171 4.33 26.80 -1.97
C ALA A 171 3.67 27.60 -0.83
N LEU A 172 4.08 28.85 -0.59
CA LEU A 172 3.47 29.70 0.43
C LEU A 172 1.97 29.87 0.16
N GLY A 173 1.16 29.63 1.19
CA GLY A 173 -0.30 29.68 1.12
C GLY A 173 -0.97 28.43 0.53
N LEU A 174 -0.19 27.47 0.02
CA LEU A 174 -0.72 26.22 -0.55
C LEU A 174 -0.74 25.10 0.49
N ASP A 175 -1.67 24.16 0.29
CA ASP A 175 -1.77 22.93 1.05
C ASP A 175 -0.77 21.91 0.48
N CYS A 176 0.19 21.49 1.31
CA CYS A 176 1.36 20.74 0.86
C CYS A 176 1.61 19.49 1.69
N ILE A 177 2.12 18.46 1.02
CA ILE A 177 2.78 17.33 1.67
C ILE A 177 4.20 17.79 2.03
N VAL A 178 4.45 17.96 3.32
CA VAL A 178 5.69 18.51 3.87
C VAL A 178 6.51 17.38 4.47
N GLU A 179 7.78 17.29 4.09
CA GLU A 179 8.78 16.43 4.71
C GLU A 179 9.66 17.30 5.60
N THR A 180 9.68 17.03 6.91
CA THR A 180 10.47 17.77 7.89
C THR A 180 11.93 17.31 7.87
N LYS A 181 12.81 18.04 8.56
CA LYS A 181 14.22 17.63 8.74
C LYS A 181 14.37 16.30 9.49
N GLU A 182 13.35 15.92 10.25
CA GLU A 182 13.29 14.66 11.01
C GLU A 182 12.71 13.51 10.16
N ASN A 183 12.51 13.72 8.85
CA ASN A 183 11.84 12.81 7.91
C ASN A 183 10.38 12.50 8.28
N GLU A 184 9.75 13.36 9.08
CA GLU A 184 8.32 13.29 9.31
C GLU A 184 7.56 13.82 8.10
N ILE A 185 6.48 13.13 7.69
CA ILE A 185 5.63 13.56 6.57
C ILE A 185 4.28 14.01 7.11
N LEU A 186 3.96 15.28 6.87
CA LEU A 186 2.74 15.94 7.32
C LEU A 186 2.01 16.57 6.14
N PHE A 187 0.69 16.66 6.21
CA PHE A 187 -0.07 17.48 5.26
C PHE A 187 -0.48 18.79 5.93
N ARG A 188 0.09 19.91 5.48
CA ARG A 188 -0.09 21.23 6.11
C ARG A 188 -0.13 22.36 5.09
N ARG A 189 -0.83 23.44 5.43
CA ARG A 189 -0.71 24.72 4.73
C ARG A 189 0.62 25.37 5.05
N VAL A 190 1.43 25.67 4.03
CA VAL A 190 2.72 26.35 4.22
C VAL A 190 2.48 27.84 4.48
N ARG A 191 3.09 28.37 5.54
CA ARG A 191 3.04 29.80 5.90
C ARG A 191 4.45 30.37 6.04
N PRO A 192 4.62 31.69 5.87
CA PRO A 192 5.88 32.35 6.21
C PRO A 192 6.24 32.09 7.67
N GLY A 193 7.52 31.81 7.94
CA GLY A 193 8.01 31.73 9.32
C GLY A 193 7.86 33.08 10.01
N SER A 194 7.21 33.12 11.17
CA SER A 194 7.28 34.28 12.04
C SER A 194 8.66 34.29 12.72
N LYS A 195 9.38 35.40 12.61
CA LYS A 195 10.61 35.63 13.39
C LYS A 195 10.30 35.76 14.87
#